data_AF-A0A084AEX6-F1
#
_entry.id   AF-A0A084AEX6-F1
#
_cell.length_a   1.000
_cell.length_b   1.000
_cell.length_c   1.000
_cell.angle_alpha   90.00
_cell.angle_beta   90.00
_cell.angle_gamma   90.00
#
_symmetry.space_group_name_H-M   'P 1'
#
loop_
_entity.id
_entity.type
_entity.pdbx_description
1 polymer ?
#
loop_
_entity_poly.entity_id
_entity_poly.type
_entity_poly.pdbx_seq_one_letter_code
_entity_poly.pdbx_strand_id
1 'polypeptide(L)'
;MSTHNALIKHYALLIGIDAYPERPLRSCVADVGKMKTYLRDVLPNAYIQTLTAAQKTSTGGRSETGGADSRPTLANVISTLDRITNQAQQGDFFYLHYSGHGSREPPTVTSSNEATGDVVLVLFSTCEEDQEIYLYGSDLADCLKGMVDKGIFVTLVLDCCHAGSVYRQGSNVRFLPYSPEVASRSPRIIAKAPVAPSSCQTSRGASMLPNWLVNPDGYAILTACGPLEAAQEFKLDSSGTEREQRYGALSYFLCLALLECGGVGTKHQQVHSLIIAKFRINCPKQNPVLYGNKHQGFFDKYIPRHLSASTAVMSMPGTLNLPLGLAHGCNFGFDNHSSMCHICRAPKFKVALSER
;
A
#
# COMPACT_ATOMS: atom_id res chain seq x y z
N MET A 1 36.86 3.81 -16.79
CA MET A 1 35.77 2.81 -16.66
C MET A 1 34.52 3.44 -17.24
N SER A 2 34.00 2.90 -18.34
CA SER A 2 32.84 3.43 -19.06
C SER A 2 31.62 3.42 -18.13
N THR A 3 31.20 4.58 -17.64
CA THR A 3 29.89 4.75 -17.00
C THR A 3 28.84 4.67 -18.09
N HIS A 4 28.49 3.45 -18.50
CA HIS A 4 27.20 3.24 -19.14
C HIS A 4 26.15 3.75 -18.16
N ASN A 5 25.51 4.87 -18.50
CA ASN A 5 24.36 5.38 -17.79
C ASN A 5 23.23 4.37 -18.02
N ALA A 6 23.20 3.30 -17.21
CA ALA A 6 22.21 2.26 -17.34
C ALA A 6 20.82 2.92 -17.25
N LEU A 7 19.99 2.67 -18.26
CA LEU A 7 18.61 3.14 -18.25
C LEU A 7 17.92 2.54 -17.03
N ILE A 8 17.41 3.41 -16.15
CA ILE A 8 16.60 3.03 -15.00
C ILE A 8 15.37 2.29 -15.53
N LYS A 9 15.10 1.12 -14.98
CA LYS A 9 13.89 0.36 -15.30
C LYS A 9 12.91 0.41 -14.14
N HIS A 10 11.63 0.35 -14.51
CA HIS A 10 10.51 0.36 -13.59
C HIS A 10 9.72 -0.92 -13.79
N TYR A 11 9.54 -1.66 -12.70
CA TYR A 11 8.82 -2.93 -12.66
C TYR A 11 7.61 -2.78 -11.74
N ALA A 12 6.43 -3.14 -12.20
CA ALA A 12 5.21 -3.08 -11.40
C ALA A 12 4.47 -4.42 -11.40
N LEU A 13 4.01 -4.83 -10.23
CA LEU A 13 3.08 -5.94 -10.01
C LEU A 13 1.77 -5.40 -9.41
N LEU A 14 0.69 -5.48 -10.17
CA LEU A 14 -0.63 -4.99 -9.78
C LEU A 14 -1.58 -6.17 -9.55
N ILE A 15 -2.14 -6.31 -8.35
CA ILE A 15 -2.98 -7.43 -7.95
C ILE A 15 -4.34 -6.89 -7.50
N GLY A 16 -5.41 -7.26 -8.21
CA GLY A 16 -6.77 -6.79 -7.94
C GLY A 16 -7.78 -7.95 -7.93
N ILE A 17 -8.40 -8.23 -6.80
CA ILE A 17 -9.24 -9.43 -6.64
C ILE A 17 -10.63 -9.01 -6.15
N ASP A 18 -11.65 -9.33 -6.94
CA ASP A 18 -13.06 -9.10 -6.62
C ASP A 18 -13.83 -10.41 -6.43
N ALA A 19 -13.41 -11.47 -7.13
CA ALA A 19 -14.12 -12.75 -7.24
C ALA A 19 -13.96 -13.70 -6.02
N TYR A 20 -13.93 -13.17 -4.79
CA TYR A 20 -13.87 -14.01 -3.59
C TYR A 20 -15.19 -14.79 -3.39
N PRO A 21 -15.15 -16.11 -3.10
CA PRO A 21 -16.35 -16.91 -2.90
C PRO A 21 -17.23 -16.46 -1.73
N GLU A 22 -16.64 -16.18 -0.55
CA GLU A 22 -17.43 -15.89 0.66
C GLU A 22 -17.86 -14.41 0.75
N ARG A 23 -17.04 -13.48 0.25
CA ARG A 23 -17.26 -12.03 0.38
C ARG A 23 -16.75 -11.29 -0.87
N PRO A 24 -17.41 -11.40 -2.02
CA PRO A 24 -16.92 -10.77 -3.24
C PRO A 24 -16.84 -9.24 -3.09
N LEU A 25 -15.73 -8.66 -3.53
CA LEU A 25 -15.48 -7.21 -3.58
C LEU A 25 -15.83 -6.67 -4.97
N ARG A 26 -15.93 -5.34 -5.15
CA ARG A 26 -16.49 -4.75 -6.39
C ARG A 26 -15.59 -3.75 -7.08
N SER A 27 -14.45 -3.43 -6.48
CA SER A 27 -13.63 -2.29 -6.88
C SER A 27 -12.16 -2.63 -7.11
N CYS A 28 -11.69 -3.80 -6.68
CA CYS A 28 -10.28 -4.09 -6.65
C CYS A 28 -9.66 -4.19 -8.05
N VAL A 29 -10.38 -4.80 -9.00
CA VAL A 29 -9.94 -4.89 -10.41
C VAL A 29 -9.93 -3.50 -11.05
N ALA A 30 -10.92 -2.66 -10.73
CA ALA A 30 -10.98 -1.30 -11.23
C ALA A 30 -9.86 -0.41 -10.65
N ASP A 31 -9.52 -0.57 -9.37
CA ASP A 31 -8.45 0.14 -8.70
C ASP A 31 -7.10 -0.09 -9.39
N VAL A 32 -6.76 -1.37 -9.62
CA VAL A 32 -5.51 -1.71 -10.31
C VAL A 32 -5.53 -1.33 -11.79
N GLY A 33 -6.70 -1.37 -12.43
CA GLY A 33 -6.89 -0.86 -13.80
C GLY A 33 -6.55 0.62 -13.91
N LYS A 34 -7.03 1.44 -12.97
CA LYS A 34 -6.72 2.87 -12.92
C LYS A 34 -5.24 3.14 -12.67
N MET A 35 -4.64 2.43 -11.70
CA MET A 35 -3.20 2.56 -11.43
C MET A 35 -2.36 2.13 -12.64
N LYS A 36 -2.75 1.05 -13.33
CA LYS A 36 -2.09 0.60 -14.56
C LYS A 36 -2.11 1.66 -15.66
N THR A 37 -3.26 2.27 -15.91
CA THR A 37 -3.38 3.36 -16.89
C THR A 37 -2.48 4.52 -16.51
N TYR A 38 -2.56 4.99 -15.25
CA TYR A 38 -1.71 6.06 -14.75
C TYR A 38 -0.22 5.77 -14.93
N LEU A 39 0.24 4.56 -14.55
CA LEU A 39 1.65 4.16 -14.69
C LEU A 39 2.10 4.09 -16.15
N ARG A 40 1.25 3.63 -17.07
CA ARG A 40 1.58 3.62 -18.51
C ARG A 40 1.72 5.02 -19.10
N ASP A 41 0.90 5.95 -18.62
CA ASP A 41 0.93 7.33 -19.10
C ASP A 41 2.22 8.05 -18.66
N VAL A 42 2.67 7.82 -17.42
CA VAL A 42 3.84 8.51 -16.84
C VAL A 42 5.15 7.75 -17.02
N LEU A 43 5.11 6.42 -17.19
CA LEU A 43 6.26 5.54 -17.39
C LEU A 43 5.98 4.54 -18.53
N PRO A 44 6.01 4.99 -19.80
CA PRO A 44 5.60 4.16 -20.95
C PRO A 44 6.47 2.92 -21.16
N ASN A 45 7.70 2.92 -20.64
CA ASN A 45 8.64 1.80 -20.74
C ASN A 45 8.62 0.87 -19.49
N ALA A 46 7.72 1.12 -18.53
CA ALA A 46 7.62 0.28 -17.35
C ALA A 46 7.14 -1.13 -17.71
N TYR A 47 7.79 -2.13 -17.13
CA TYR A 47 7.29 -3.50 -17.15
C TYR A 47 6.14 -3.60 -16.14
N ILE A 48 4.91 -3.91 -16.59
CA ILE A 48 3.73 -3.99 -15.72
C ILE A 48 3.06 -5.36 -15.87
N GLN A 49 3.16 -6.18 -14.82
CA GLN A 49 2.35 -7.40 -14.67
C GLN A 49 1.05 -7.08 -13.92
N THR A 50 -0.07 -7.57 -14.43
CA THR A 50 -1.38 -7.40 -13.78
C THR A 50 -2.00 -8.77 -13.53
N LEU A 51 -2.36 -9.03 -12.27
CA LEU A 51 -3.04 -10.25 -11.85
C LEU A 51 -4.42 -9.88 -11.29
N THR A 52 -5.48 -10.32 -11.97
CA THR A 52 -6.85 -9.88 -11.64
C THR A 52 -7.86 -11.00 -11.68
N ALA A 53 -8.86 -10.91 -10.81
CA ALA A 53 -10.03 -11.77 -10.85
C ALA A 53 -11.31 -10.97 -10.60
N ALA A 54 -12.07 -10.72 -11.67
CA ALA A 54 -13.36 -10.04 -11.62
C ALA A 54 -14.49 -11.02 -11.33
N GLN A 55 -15.59 -10.55 -10.72
CA GLN A 55 -16.78 -11.37 -10.50
C GLN A 55 -17.34 -11.90 -11.83
N LYS A 56 -17.83 -13.16 -11.81
CA LYS A 56 -18.58 -13.76 -12.91
C LYS A 56 -19.93 -13.00 -13.04
N THR A 57 -20.15 -12.27 -14.13
CA THR A 57 -21.43 -11.61 -14.37
C THR A 57 -22.46 -12.63 -14.87
N SER A 58 -23.73 -12.50 -14.45
CA SER A 58 -24.82 -13.45 -14.74
C SER A 58 -25.15 -13.61 -16.23
N THR A 59 -24.58 -12.78 -17.10
CA THR A 59 -24.79 -12.81 -18.55
C THR A 59 -23.64 -13.51 -19.26
N GLY A 60 -23.19 -14.70 -18.81
CA GLY A 60 -22.37 -15.68 -19.56
C GLY A 60 -21.05 -15.21 -20.23
N GLY A 61 -20.75 -13.93 -20.17
CA GLY A 61 -19.58 -13.30 -20.77
C GLY A 61 -18.50 -13.32 -19.72
N ARG A 62 -17.64 -14.34 -19.82
CA ARG A 62 -16.30 -14.30 -19.23
C ARG A 62 -15.68 -12.94 -19.56
N SER A 63 -15.66 -12.00 -18.62
CA SER A 63 -14.65 -10.94 -18.61
C SER A 63 -13.34 -11.55 -18.08
N GLU A 64 -12.97 -12.73 -18.60
CA GLU A 64 -11.66 -13.33 -18.40
C GLU A 64 -10.72 -12.61 -19.35
N THR A 65 -10.36 -11.38 -19.01
CA THR A 65 -9.42 -10.59 -19.81
C THR A 65 -7.96 -10.99 -19.56
N GLY A 66 -7.71 -12.27 -19.26
CA GLY A 66 -6.36 -12.76 -19.03
C GLY A 66 -6.26 -14.28 -19.02
N GLY A 67 -5.21 -14.81 -19.65
CA GLY A 67 -4.86 -16.23 -19.58
C GLY A 67 -4.46 -16.67 -18.17
N ALA A 68 -4.05 -17.93 -18.03
CA ALA A 68 -3.66 -18.51 -16.74
C ALA A 68 -2.64 -17.66 -15.96
N ASP A 69 -1.70 -17.01 -16.66
CA ASP A 69 -0.64 -16.16 -16.10
C ASP A 69 -1.14 -14.81 -15.54
N SER A 70 -2.37 -14.41 -15.88
CA SER A 70 -3.00 -13.18 -15.39
C SER A 70 -3.92 -13.42 -14.18
N ARG A 71 -4.03 -14.67 -13.70
CA ARG A 71 -4.80 -14.98 -12.50
C ARG A 71 -4.00 -14.61 -11.24
N PRO A 72 -4.63 -14.11 -10.17
CA PRO A 72 -3.97 -13.76 -8.92
C PRO A 72 -3.73 -15.01 -8.05
N THR A 73 -3.01 -15.97 -8.61
CA THR A 73 -2.61 -17.18 -7.88
C THR A 73 -1.32 -16.94 -7.10
N LEU A 74 -1.11 -17.70 -6.02
CA LEU A 74 0.16 -17.64 -5.29
C LEU A 74 1.35 -17.91 -6.22
N ALA A 75 1.27 -18.92 -7.10
CA ALA A 75 2.33 -19.25 -8.05
C ALA A 75 2.64 -18.10 -9.02
N ASN A 76 1.62 -17.41 -9.55
CA ASN A 76 1.82 -16.28 -10.45
C ASN A 76 2.44 -15.06 -9.74
N VAL A 77 2.06 -14.82 -8.48
CA VAL A 77 2.67 -13.76 -7.67
C VAL A 77 4.14 -14.05 -7.42
N ILE A 78 4.48 -15.24 -6.92
CA ILE A 78 5.86 -15.62 -6.60
C ILE A 78 6.73 -15.67 -7.85
N SER A 79 6.29 -16.33 -8.92
CA SER A 79 7.04 -16.36 -10.19
C SER A 79 7.27 -14.97 -10.79
N THR A 80 6.32 -14.05 -10.62
CA THR A 80 6.50 -12.65 -11.06
C THR A 80 7.54 -11.93 -10.22
N LEU A 81 7.47 -12.06 -8.89
CA LEU A 81 8.47 -11.48 -7.98
C LEU A 81 9.87 -12.02 -8.31
N ASP A 82 10.02 -13.34 -8.44
CA ASP A 82 11.30 -13.98 -8.78
C ASP A 82 11.85 -13.50 -10.13
N ARG A 83 10.99 -13.44 -11.16
CA ARG A 83 11.40 -12.95 -12.49
C ARG A 83 11.86 -11.50 -12.44
N ILE A 84 11.14 -10.63 -11.72
CA ILE A 84 11.54 -9.23 -11.56
C ILE A 84 12.86 -9.13 -10.79
N THR A 85 13.01 -9.82 -9.66
CA THR A 85 14.25 -9.85 -8.87
C THR A 85 15.44 -10.30 -9.71
N ASN A 86 15.26 -11.28 -10.59
CA ASN A 86 16.31 -11.77 -11.48
C ASN A 86 16.68 -10.76 -12.59
N GLN A 87 15.70 -10.06 -13.16
CA GLN A 87 15.90 -9.13 -14.28
C GLN A 87 16.39 -7.73 -13.84
N ALA A 88 15.83 -7.21 -12.76
CA ALA A 88 16.12 -5.87 -12.25
C ALA A 88 17.57 -5.74 -11.77
N GLN A 89 18.13 -4.55 -11.88
CA GLN A 89 19.49 -4.23 -11.47
C GLN A 89 19.48 -3.20 -10.35
N GLN A 90 20.63 -2.99 -9.72
CA GLN A 90 20.80 -1.94 -8.71
C GLN A 90 20.37 -0.57 -9.27
N GLY A 91 19.53 0.14 -8.52
CA GLY A 91 18.99 1.45 -8.89
C GLY A 91 17.71 1.43 -9.72
N ASP A 92 17.21 0.25 -10.10
CA ASP A 92 15.87 0.07 -10.68
C ASP A 92 14.79 0.24 -9.59
N PHE A 93 13.54 0.42 -10.02
CA PHE A 93 12.38 0.59 -9.14
C PHE A 93 11.41 -0.58 -9.28
N PHE A 94 10.92 -1.07 -8.15
CA PHE A 94 9.85 -2.05 -8.07
C PHE A 94 8.63 -1.48 -7.33
N TYR A 95 7.44 -1.66 -7.89
CA TYR A 95 6.17 -1.24 -7.31
C TYR A 95 5.21 -2.42 -7.20
N LEU A 96 4.64 -2.63 -6.02
CA LEU A 96 3.55 -3.58 -5.80
C LEU A 96 2.30 -2.83 -5.36
N HIS A 97 1.19 -3.08 -6.03
CA HIS A 97 -0.13 -2.61 -5.63
C HIS A 97 -1.04 -3.81 -5.39
N TYR A 98 -1.45 -4.01 -4.15
CA TYR A 98 -2.43 -5.02 -3.79
C TYR A 98 -3.75 -4.37 -3.41
N SER A 99 -4.83 -4.81 -4.05
CA SER A 99 -6.21 -4.41 -3.80
C SER A 99 -7.05 -5.68 -3.66
N GLY A 100 -7.54 -5.96 -2.45
CA GLY A 100 -8.21 -7.23 -2.14
C GLY A 100 -8.43 -7.46 -0.65
N HIS A 101 -8.75 -8.68 -0.26
CA HIS A 101 -8.89 -9.07 1.13
C HIS A 101 -7.53 -9.32 1.79
N GLY A 102 -7.28 -8.62 2.89
CA GLY A 102 -6.27 -9.06 3.84
C GLY A 102 -6.88 -9.98 4.89
N SER A 103 -6.01 -10.70 5.59
CA SER A 103 -6.33 -11.46 6.79
C SER A 103 -5.23 -11.24 7.83
N ARG A 104 -5.37 -11.89 8.98
CA ARG A 104 -4.42 -11.79 10.09
C ARG A 104 -4.13 -13.17 10.66
N GLU A 105 -2.89 -13.62 10.50
CA GLU A 105 -2.42 -14.81 11.17
C GLU A 105 -2.41 -14.58 12.69
N PRO A 106 -3.04 -15.45 13.49
CA PRO A 106 -3.00 -15.34 14.94
C PRO A 106 -1.55 -15.41 15.47
N PRO A 107 -1.24 -14.69 16.56
CA PRO A 107 0.10 -14.75 17.13
C PRO A 107 0.47 -16.19 17.55
N THR A 108 1.67 -16.62 17.17
CA THR A 108 2.30 -17.87 17.60
C THR A 108 3.45 -17.60 18.56
N VAL A 109 3.63 -18.48 19.54
CA VAL A 109 4.62 -18.38 20.65
C VAL A 109 6.07 -18.30 20.16
N THR A 110 6.35 -18.66 18.90
CA THR A 110 7.71 -18.89 18.41
C THR A 110 8.28 -17.77 17.54
N SER A 111 7.49 -16.84 16.99
CA SER A 111 8.05 -15.76 16.12
C SER A 111 7.05 -14.70 15.65
N SER A 112 6.06 -14.30 16.45
CA SER A 112 5.17 -13.18 16.10
C SER A 112 5.15 -12.18 17.25
N ASN A 113 4.75 -10.93 17.01
CA ASN A 113 4.42 -10.04 18.12
C ASN A 113 3.24 -10.68 18.87
N GLU A 114 3.51 -11.23 20.07
CA GLU A 114 2.59 -12.06 20.86
C GLU A 114 1.22 -11.42 21.09
N ALA A 115 1.14 -10.09 20.96
CA ALA A 115 -0.08 -9.33 21.14
C ALA A 115 -0.96 -9.19 19.87
N THR A 116 -0.39 -9.29 18.65
CA THR A 116 -1.04 -8.66 17.48
C THR A 116 -1.02 -9.41 16.16
N GLY A 117 -0.35 -10.57 16.01
CA GLY A 117 -0.39 -11.39 14.79
C GLY A 117 0.21 -10.74 13.53
N ASP A 118 0.29 -11.51 12.44
CA ASP A 118 0.99 -11.12 11.20
C ASP A 118 0.05 -10.95 10.00
N VAL A 119 0.45 -10.08 9.07
CA VAL A 119 -0.33 -9.76 7.86
C VAL A 119 -0.40 -10.95 6.92
N VAL A 120 -1.58 -11.19 6.36
CA VAL A 120 -1.81 -12.19 5.31
C VAL A 120 -2.55 -11.53 4.15
N LEU A 121 -2.12 -11.79 2.92
CA LEU A 121 -2.87 -11.41 1.72
C LEU A 121 -3.62 -12.64 1.22
N VAL A 122 -4.90 -12.49 0.89
CA VAL A 122 -5.70 -13.59 0.33
C VAL A 122 -5.56 -13.57 -1.19
N LEU A 123 -5.15 -14.71 -1.75
CA LEU A 123 -4.96 -14.98 -3.17
C LEU A 123 -5.75 -16.24 -3.56
N PHE A 124 -5.54 -16.75 -4.78
CA PHE A 124 -6.09 -18.02 -5.21
C PHE A 124 -5.06 -19.14 -5.35
N SER A 125 -5.54 -20.37 -5.20
CA SER A 125 -4.83 -21.60 -5.52
C SER A 125 -4.63 -21.72 -7.02
N THR A 126 -3.54 -22.39 -7.40
CA THR A 126 -3.29 -22.80 -8.79
C THR A 126 -3.99 -24.13 -9.11
N CYS A 127 -4.25 -24.95 -8.10
CA CYS A 127 -4.75 -26.31 -8.26
C CYS A 127 -6.28 -26.38 -8.39
N GLU A 128 -7.00 -25.49 -7.70
CA GLU A 128 -8.45 -25.45 -7.69
C GLU A 128 -8.93 -24.03 -8.03
N GLU A 129 -9.88 -23.93 -8.96
CA GLU A 129 -10.41 -22.65 -9.41
C GLU A 129 -11.10 -21.92 -8.25
N ASP A 130 -10.74 -20.65 -8.07
CA ASP A 130 -11.33 -19.74 -7.08
C ASP A 130 -11.18 -20.21 -5.61
N GLN A 131 -10.35 -21.22 -5.34
CA GLN A 131 -10.01 -21.66 -3.99
C GLN A 131 -9.04 -20.66 -3.34
N GLU A 132 -9.43 -20.11 -2.18
CA GLU A 132 -8.61 -19.15 -1.44
C GLU A 132 -7.34 -19.79 -0.87
N ILE A 133 -6.22 -19.06 -0.96
CA ILE A 133 -4.91 -19.40 -0.41
C ILE A 133 -4.26 -18.15 0.22
N TYR A 134 -3.35 -18.36 1.17
CA TYR A 134 -2.65 -17.28 1.86
C TYR A 134 -1.26 -17.05 1.29
N LEU A 135 -0.96 -15.77 1.03
CA LEU A 135 0.40 -15.26 0.96
C LEU A 135 0.72 -14.60 2.30
N TYR A 136 1.61 -15.22 3.07
CA TYR A 136 2.04 -14.70 4.37
C TYR A 136 2.92 -13.47 4.20
N GLY A 137 2.76 -12.49 5.08
CA GLY A 137 3.57 -11.26 5.07
C GLY A 137 5.06 -11.52 5.23
N SER A 138 5.44 -12.57 5.98
CA SER A 138 6.83 -13.01 6.09
C SER A 138 7.41 -13.46 4.76
N ASP A 139 6.69 -14.32 4.04
CA ASP A 139 7.13 -14.83 2.74
C ASP A 139 7.26 -13.70 1.71
N LEU A 140 6.31 -12.76 1.72
CA LEU A 140 6.40 -11.55 0.90
C LEU A 140 7.61 -10.68 1.29
N ALA A 141 7.83 -10.46 2.59
CA ALA A 141 8.95 -9.65 3.08
C ALA A 141 10.30 -10.22 2.65
N ASP A 142 10.47 -11.54 2.69
CA ASP A 142 11.71 -12.19 2.27
C ASP A 142 11.95 -12.09 0.75
N CYS A 143 10.90 -12.20 -0.08
CA CYS A 143 11.01 -11.90 -1.52
C CYS A 143 11.47 -10.45 -1.76
N LEU A 144 10.90 -9.49 -1.03
CA LEU A 144 11.25 -8.08 -1.14
C LEU A 144 12.66 -7.80 -0.62
N LYS A 145 13.12 -8.55 0.39
CA LYS A 145 14.47 -8.44 0.93
C LYS A 145 15.52 -8.74 -0.12
N GLY A 146 15.32 -9.79 -0.91
CA GLY A 146 16.20 -10.08 -2.04
C GLY A 146 16.31 -8.91 -3.04
N MET A 147 15.22 -8.16 -3.25
CA MET A 147 15.24 -6.97 -4.11
C MET A 147 15.99 -5.80 -3.47
N VAL A 148 15.70 -5.51 -2.19
CA VAL A 148 16.34 -4.42 -1.45
C VAL A 148 17.84 -4.66 -1.28
N ASP A 149 18.26 -5.89 -0.98
CA ASP A 149 19.68 -6.26 -0.85
C ASP A 149 20.42 -6.13 -2.19
N LYS A 150 19.72 -6.27 -3.33
CA LYS A 150 20.25 -5.98 -4.68
C LYS A 150 20.32 -4.48 -5.00
N GLY A 151 19.82 -3.62 -4.10
CA GLY A 151 19.75 -2.18 -4.27
C GLY A 151 18.65 -1.73 -5.22
N ILE A 152 17.57 -2.51 -5.34
CA ILE A 152 16.33 -2.10 -6.02
C ILE A 152 15.50 -1.27 -5.03
N PHE A 153 14.93 -0.17 -5.51
CA PHE A 153 14.03 0.67 -4.72
C PHE A 153 12.61 0.10 -4.74
N VAL A 154 12.09 -0.28 -3.58
CA VAL A 154 10.80 -1.00 -3.46
C VAL A 154 9.70 -0.10 -2.91
N THR A 155 8.55 -0.03 -3.58
CA THR A 155 7.36 0.66 -3.08
C THR A 155 6.17 -0.29 -3.04
N LEU A 156 5.57 -0.48 -1.87
CA LEU A 156 4.38 -1.29 -1.66
C LEU A 156 3.17 -0.44 -1.32
N VAL A 157 2.04 -0.74 -1.94
CA VAL A 157 0.72 -0.18 -1.62
C VAL A 157 -0.24 -1.32 -1.34
N LEU A 158 -0.77 -1.35 -0.11
CA LEU A 158 -1.67 -2.40 0.37
C LEU A 158 -3.04 -1.78 0.69
N ASP A 159 -3.96 -1.83 -0.29
CA ASP A 159 -5.36 -1.45 -0.11
C ASP A 159 -6.20 -2.65 0.36
N CYS A 160 -5.90 -3.07 1.59
CA CYS A 160 -6.55 -4.18 2.28
C CYS A 160 -6.56 -3.95 3.80
N CYS A 161 -7.48 -4.60 4.50
CA CYS A 161 -7.47 -4.66 5.96
C CYS A 161 -6.50 -5.72 6.44
N HIS A 162 -5.64 -5.39 7.40
CA HIS A 162 -4.81 -6.37 8.11
C HIS A 162 -5.02 -6.33 9.64
N ALA A 163 -5.91 -5.46 10.11
CA ALA A 163 -6.30 -5.32 11.51
C ALA A 163 -7.44 -6.28 11.87
N GLY A 164 -7.14 -7.35 12.59
CA GLY A 164 -8.17 -8.26 13.15
C GLY A 164 -8.87 -7.74 14.41
N SER A 165 -8.51 -6.57 14.95
CA SER A 165 -8.97 -6.11 16.27
C SER A 165 -10.40 -5.58 16.31
N VAL A 166 -11.06 -5.43 15.16
CA VAL A 166 -12.47 -5.08 15.15
C VAL A 166 -13.21 -6.03 14.26
N TYR A 167 -13.84 -7.00 14.91
CA TYR A 167 -14.88 -7.86 14.36
C TYR A 167 -15.98 -6.95 13.78
N ARG A 168 -15.84 -6.56 12.51
CA ARG A 168 -16.72 -5.59 11.86
C ARG A 168 -17.48 -6.27 10.73
N GLN A 169 -18.77 -6.41 10.97
CA GLN A 169 -19.75 -6.91 10.01
C GLN A 169 -19.95 -5.86 8.91
N GLY A 170 -19.75 -6.24 7.66
CA GLY A 170 -20.02 -5.39 6.50
C GLY A 170 -19.47 -5.98 5.20
N SER A 171 -20.29 -6.05 4.16
CA SER A 171 -19.92 -6.59 2.85
C SER A 171 -18.90 -5.74 2.07
N ASN A 172 -18.59 -4.54 2.53
CA ASN A 172 -17.68 -3.60 1.86
C ASN A 172 -16.28 -3.54 2.54
N VAL A 173 -16.01 -4.43 3.51
CA VAL A 173 -14.74 -4.46 4.24
C VAL A 173 -13.75 -5.35 3.51
N ARG A 174 -12.53 -4.86 3.30
CA ARG A 174 -11.46 -5.58 2.59
C ARG A 174 -10.70 -6.54 3.53
N PHE A 175 -11.45 -7.36 4.27
CA PHE A 175 -10.96 -8.35 5.24
C PHE A 175 -11.69 -9.70 5.15
N LEU A 176 -10.93 -10.80 5.20
CA LEU A 176 -11.45 -12.14 5.46
C LEU A 176 -10.92 -12.67 6.80
N PRO A 177 -11.78 -13.23 7.67
CA PRO A 177 -11.32 -13.92 8.86
C PRO A 177 -10.30 -15.01 8.53
N TYR A 178 -9.31 -15.18 9.40
CA TYR A 178 -8.31 -16.23 9.24
C TYR A 178 -8.97 -17.61 9.41
N SER A 179 -8.77 -18.48 8.43
CA SER A 179 -9.30 -19.84 8.39
C SER A 179 -8.15 -20.86 8.50
N PRO A 180 -8.16 -21.72 9.53
CA PRO A 180 -7.20 -22.83 9.63
C PRO A 180 -7.23 -23.78 8.42
N GLU A 181 -8.39 -23.94 7.79
CA GLU A 181 -8.56 -24.78 6.61
C GLU A 181 -7.79 -24.19 5.41
N VAL A 182 -7.97 -22.89 5.15
CA VAL A 182 -7.19 -22.16 4.14
C VAL A 182 -5.70 -22.21 4.47
N ALA A 183 -5.35 -22.01 5.74
CA ALA A 183 -3.96 -22.06 6.20
C ALA A 183 -3.30 -23.42 5.96
N SER A 184 -4.02 -24.53 6.18
CA SER A 184 -3.50 -25.90 6.04
C SER A 184 -3.08 -26.25 4.61
N ARG A 185 -3.72 -25.62 3.62
CA ARG A 185 -3.38 -25.75 2.19
C ARG A 185 -2.46 -24.64 1.67
N SER A 186 -2.17 -23.63 2.49
CA SER A 186 -1.32 -22.51 2.10
C SER A 186 0.14 -22.84 2.39
N PRO A 187 0.99 -23.00 1.37
CA PRO A 187 2.40 -23.31 1.60
C PRO A 187 3.08 -22.11 2.26
N ARG A 188 4.01 -22.37 3.17
CA ARG A 188 4.99 -21.36 3.58
C ARG A 188 6.21 -21.49 2.71
N ILE A 189 6.65 -20.37 2.16
CA ILE A 189 7.84 -20.34 1.29
C ILE A 189 9.10 -20.53 2.15
N ILE A 190 9.06 -20.08 3.40
CA ILE A 190 10.16 -20.23 4.35
C ILE A 190 9.76 -21.13 5.51
N ALA A 191 10.56 -22.18 5.72
CA ALA A 191 10.59 -22.88 6.99
C ALA A 191 11.19 -21.92 8.02
N LYS A 192 10.41 -21.51 9.04
CA LYS A 192 10.86 -20.58 10.10
C LYS A 192 12.27 -20.95 10.59
N ALA A 193 13.28 -20.19 10.19
CA ALA A 193 14.57 -20.23 10.87
C ALA A 193 14.43 -19.46 12.20
N PRO A 194 14.91 -20.00 13.33
CA PRO A 194 14.77 -19.34 14.62
C PRO A 194 15.67 -18.10 14.67
N VAL A 195 15.07 -16.91 14.57
CA VAL A 195 15.77 -15.64 14.80
C VAL A 195 15.73 -15.36 16.31
N ALA A 196 16.92 -15.24 16.91
CA ALA A 196 17.06 -14.94 18.34
C ALA A 196 16.43 -13.58 18.72
N PRO A 197 15.80 -13.46 19.89
CA PRO A 197 15.08 -12.24 20.27
C PRO A 197 16.08 -11.11 20.59
N SER A 198 16.13 -10.09 19.73
CA SER A 198 16.77 -8.82 20.08
C SER A 198 15.77 -7.96 20.87
N SER A 199 16.16 -7.62 22.09
CA SER A 199 15.38 -6.79 23.00
C SER A 199 15.38 -5.33 22.56
N CYS A 200 14.25 -4.79 22.07
CA CYS A 200 13.91 -3.37 22.26
C CYS A 200 12.42 -3.05 22.00
N GLN A 201 11.71 -2.76 23.10
CA GLN A 201 10.64 -1.77 23.30
C GLN A 201 9.38 -1.71 22.39
N THR A 202 8.28 -2.15 23.00
CA THR A 202 6.96 -1.48 23.12
C THR A 202 6.52 -0.47 22.05
N SER A 203 5.70 -0.94 21.09
CA SER A 203 4.59 -0.18 20.50
C SER A 203 3.55 -1.17 19.94
N ARG A 204 2.30 -1.03 20.40
CA ARG A 204 1.22 -2.02 20.27
C ARG A 204 0.39 -1.80 18.99
N GLY A 205 0.53 -2.70 18.01
CA GLY A 205 -0.27 -2.80 16.79
C GLY A 205 0.04 -4.09 16.03
N ALA A 206 -0.88 -4.60 15.20
CA ALA A 206 -0.64 -5.68 14.22
C ALA A 206 0.73 -5.53 13.59
N SER A 207 1.53 -6.59 13.62
CA SER A 207 2.92 -6.56 13.20
C SER A 207 2.97 -6.45 11.67
N MET A 208 3.04 -5.22 11.18
CA MET A 208 3.97 -4.90 10.09
C MET A 208 5.31 -4.51 10.71
N LEU A 209 5.88 -5.36 11.59
CA LEU A 209 7.05 -5.01 12.40
C LEU A 209 8.12 -4.30 11.55
N PRO A 210 8.93 -3.41 12.15
CA PRO A 210 10.16 -2.84 11.56
C PRO A 210 11.22 -3.88 11.13
N ASN A 211 10.89 -5.18 11.15
CA ASN A 211 11.73 -6.31 10.79
C ASN A 211 11.39 -6.95 9.42
N TRP A 212 10.40 -6.43 8.66
CA TRP A 212 10.13 -6.95 7.31
C TRP A 212 11.38 -6.84 6.41
N LEU A 213 12.12 -5.74 6.56
CA LEU A 213 13.30 -5.41 5.77
C LEU A 213 14.30 -4.69 6.68
N VAL A 214 15.52 -5.22 6.77
CA VAL A 214 16.58 -4.73 7.67
C VAL A 214 17.00 -3.29 7.33
N ASN A 215 16.80 -2.86 6.08
CA ASN A 215 17.18 -1.55 5.60
C ASN A 215 15.94 -0.67 5.31
N PRO A 216 15.59 0.28 6.20
CA PRO A 216 14.45 1.17 6.01
C PRO A 216 14.61 2.12 4.82
N ASP A 217 15.82 2.31 4.29
CA ASP A 217 16.09 3.22 3.16
C ASP A 217 15.82 2.60 1.79
N GLY A 218 15.69 1.26 1.71
CA GLY A 218 15.47 0.56 0.44
C GLY A 218 14.01 0.36 0.05
N TYR A 219 13.07 0.66 0.94
CA TYR A 219 11.66 0.39 0.71
C TYR A 219 10.71 1.40 1.35
N ALA A 220 9.50 1.51 0.81
CA ALA A 220 8.38 2.20 1.43
C ALA A 220 7.11 1.35 1.36
N ILE A 221 6.30 1.34 2.42
CA ILE A 221 5.01 0.62 2.45
C ILE A 221 3.91 1.60 2.85
N LEU A 222 2.89 1.70 2.02
CA LEU A 222 1.69 2.48 2.27
C LEU A 222 0.50 1.54 2.48
N THR A 223 -0.15 1.62 3.64
CA THR A 223 -1.30 0.78 4.00
C THR A 223 -2.57 1.60 4.09
N ALA A 224 -3.73 0.99 3.79
CA ALA A 224 -5.01 1.71 3.77
C ALA A 224 -5.51 2.12 5.16
N CYS A 225 -5.07 1.41 6.19
CA CYS A 225 -5.48 1.66 7.56
C CYS A 225 -4.38 1.25 8.53
N GLY A 226 -4.46 1.77 9.76
CA GLY A 226 -3.63 1.33 10.86
C GLY A 226 -4.02 -0.06 11.38
N PRO A 227 -3.21 -0.62 12.30
CA PRO A 227 -3.39 -1.97 12.85
C PRO A 227 -4.67 -2.20 13.66
N LEU A 228 -5.44 -1.14 13.94
CA LEU A 228 -6.69 -1.18 14.70
C LEU A 228 -7.91 -0.70 13.89
N GLU A 229 -7.72 -0.45 12.59
CA GLU A 229 -8.70 0.19 11.72
C GLU A 229 -9.04 -0.70 10.51
N ALA A 230 -10.18 -0.45 9.86
CA ALA A 230 -10.63 -1.27 8.73
C ALA A 230 -10.64 -0.46 7.44
N ALA A 231 -9.92 -0.92 6.42
CA ALA A 231 -10.05 -0.50 5.03
C ALA A 231 -11.42 -0.92 4.44
N GLN A 232 -12.05 -0.02 3.71
CA GLN A 232 -13.40 -0.20 3.17
C GLN A 232 -13.43 0.35 1.75
N GLU A 233 -14.39 -0.14 0.96
CA GLU A 233 -14.71 0.51 -0.29
C GLU A 233 -15.25 1.92 -0.04
N PHE A 234 -14.60 2.92 -0.63
CA PHE A 234 -15.06 4.30 -0.71
C PHE A 234 -16.14 4.41 -1.78
N LYS A 235 -17.24 5.07 -1.42
CA LYS A 235 -18.34 5.38 -2.33
C LYS A 235 -18.23 6.84 -2.73
N LEU A 236 -18.25 7.09 -4.03
CA LEU A 236 -18.39 8.45 -4.54
C LEU A 236 -19.87 8.71 -4.76
N ASP A 237 -20.42 9.70 -4.06
CA ASP A 237 -21.81 10.12 -4.26
C ASP A 237 -21.90 10.85 -5.61
N SER A 238 -22.39 10.16 -6.63
CA SER A 238 -22.71 10.77 -7.92
C SER A 238 -24.03 11.54 -7.77
N SER A 239 -24.02 12.85 -8.00
CA SER A 239 -25.24 13.65 -8.12
C SER A 239 -25.92 13.37 -9.47
N GLY A 240 -26.60 12.21 -9.60
CA GLY A 240 -27.32 11.83 -10.82
C GLY A 240 -27.55 10.32 -10.97
N THR A 241 -28.37 9.94 -11.95
CA THR A 241 -28.86 8.59 -12.31
C THR A 241 -27.80 7.54 -12.70
N GLU A 242 -26.52 7.77 -12.40
CA GLU A 242 -25.44 6.83 -12.66
C GLU A 242 -25.29 5.79 -11.54
N ARG A 243 -24.82 4.58 -11.88
CA ARG A 243 -24.58 3.50 -10.91
C ARG A 243 -23.59 3.95 -9.83
N GLU A 244 -23.90 3.65 -8.57
CA GLU A 244 -23.01 3.86 -7.41
C GLU A 244 -21.61 3.31 -7.71
N GLN A 245 -20.61 4.19 -7.80
CA GLN A 245 -19.24 3.81 -8.10
C GLN A 245 -18.43 3.63 -6.81
N ARG A 246 -17.72 2.49 -6.73
CA ARG A 246 -16.96 2.07 -5.56
C ARG A 246 -15.48 1.97 -5.89
N TYR A 247 -14.66 2.28 -4.89
CA TYR A 247 -13.21 2.28 -5.00
C TYR A 247 -12.55 1.76 -3.74
N GLY A 248 -11.35 1.20 -3.84
CA GLY A 248 -10.45 1.15 -2.69
C GLY A 248 -10.10 2.57 -2.26
N ALA A 249 -10.35 2.91 -0.99
CA ALA A 249 -10.14 4.27 -0.50
C ALA A 249 -8.68 4.71 -0.70
N LEU A 250 -7.71 3.82 -0.41
CA LEU A 250 -6.30 4.13 -0.56
C LEU A 250 -5.94 4.26 -2.03
N SER A 251 -6.33 3.29 -2.86
CA SER A 251 -6.04 3.30 -4.30
C SER A 251 -6.59 4.55 -4.97
N TYR A 252 -7.81 4.95 -4.63
CA TYR A 252 -8.46 6.15 -5.16
C TYR A 252 -7.71 7.43 -4.77
N PHE A 253 -7.50 7.65 -3.47
CA PHE A 253 -6.83 8.86 -2.99
C PHE A 253 -5.35 8.91 -3.36
N LEU A 254 -4.70 7.75 -3.54
CA LEU A 254 -3.33 7.67 -4.05
C LEU A 254 -3.24 8.19 -5.50
N CYS A 255 -4.11 7.73 -6.39
CA CYS A 255 -4.13 8.22 -7.78
C CYS A 255 -4.33 9.74 -7.84
N LEU A 256 -5.28 10.27 -7.05
CA LEU A 256 -5.49 11.72 -6.96
C LEU A 256 -4.27 12.45 -6.40
N ALA A 257 -3.68 11.93 -5.32
CA ALA A 257 -2.50 12.52 -4.71
C ALA A 257 -1.31 12.55 -5.68
N LEU A 258 -1.08 11.48 -6.44
CA LEU A 258 0.00 11.43 -7.43
C LEU A 258 -0.20 12.43 -8.57
N LEU A 259 -1.44 12.62 -9.04
CA LEU A 259 -1.77 13.64 -10.03
C LEU A 259 -1.53 15.06 -9.51
N GLU A 260 -1.87 15.33 -8.25
CA GLU A 260 -1.70 16.65 -7.61
C GLU A 260 -0.27 16.94 -7.16
N CYS A 261 0.48 15.92 -6.74
CA CYS A 261 1.84 16.04 -6.23
C CYS A 261 2.92 16.16 -7.31
N GLY A 262 2.58 16.10 -8.60
CA GLY A 262 3.55 16.16 -9.69
C GLY A 262 4.13 14.80 -10.12
N GLY A 263 3.50 13.71 -9.73
CA GLY A 263 3.70 12.38 -10.30
C GLY A 263 4.55 11.41 -9.46
N VAL A 264 5.01 10.34 -10.12
CA VAL A 264 5.77 9.22 -9.51
C VAL A 264 7.15 9.61 -8.97
N GLY A 265 7.72 10.75 -9.39
CA GLY A 265 8.98 11.28 -8.84
C GLY A 265 8.81 11.98 -7.49
N THR A 266 7.60 12.18 -6.99
CA THR A 266 7.37 12.92 -5.74
C THR A 266 7.65 12.08 -4.51
N LYS A 267 8.15 12.69 -3.43
CA LYS A 267 8.51 11.96 -2.20
C LYS A 267 7.30 11.24 -1.61
N HIS A 268 7.53 10.03 -1.11
CA HIS A 268 6.52 9.26 -0.37
C HIS A 268 5.84 10.10 0.72
N GLN A 269 6.60 10.88 1.50
CA GLN A 269 6.05 11.74 2.55
C GLN A 269 5.04 12.77 2.02
N GLN A 270 5.30 13.35 0.85
CA GLN A 270 4.44 14.38 0.26
C GLN A 270 3.14 13.76 -0.27
N VAL A 271 3.26 12.63 -0.99
CA VAL A 271 2.11 11.85 -1.47
C VAL A 271 1.25 11.42 -0.28
N HIS A 272 1.86 10.85 0.76
CA HIS A 272 1.17 10.42 1.99
C HIS A 272 0.47 11.57 2.69
N SER A 273 1.08 12.75 2.78
CA SER A 273 0.46 13.92 3.42
C SER A 273 -0.84 14.35 2.72
N LEU A 274 -0.87 14.33 1.38
CA LEU A 274 -2.10 14.61 0.63
C LEU A 274 -3.15 13.51 0.82
N ILE A 275 -2.73 12.24 0.82
CA ILE A 275 -3.64 11.12 1.10
C ILE A 275 -4.30 11.29 2.46
N ILE A 276 -3.54 11.57 3.52
CA ILE A 276 -4.08 11.83 4.86
C ILE A 276 -5.11 12.98 4.85
N ALA A 277 -4.81 14.08 4.17
CA ALA A 277 -5.73 15.21 4.07
C ALA A 277 -7.07 14.79 3.43
N LYS A 278 -7.02 13.99 2.35
CA LYS A 278 -8.22 13.50 1.66
C LYS A 278 -9.01 12.49 2.51
N PHE A 279 -8.32 11.58 3.21
CA PHE A 279 -8.94 10.63 4.12
C PHE A 279 -9.66 11.32 5.28
N ARG A 280 -9.09 12.36 5.87
CA ARG A 280 -9.74 13.09 6.97
C ARG A 280 -11.08 13.73 6.56
N ILE A 281 -11.21 14.16 5.30
CA ILE A 281 -12.43 14.76 4.78
C ILE A 281 -13.46 13.69 4.42
N ASN A 282 -13.02 12.61 3.76
CA ASN A 282 -13.93 11.67 3.09
C ASN A 282 -14.09 10.33 3.83
N CYS A 283 -13.10 9.92 4.62
CA CYS A 283 -13.00 8.62 5.28
C CYS A 283 -12.37 8.74 6.69
N PRO A 284 -12.91 9.56 7.62
CA PRO A 284 -12.24 9.90 8.88
C PRO A 284 -12.00 8.72 9.83
N LYS A 285 -12.59 7.55 9.55
CA LYS A 285 -12.43 6.30 10.31
C LYS A 285 -11.27 5.42 9.81
N GLN A 286 -10.56 5.84 8.77
CA GLN A 286 -9.41 5.17 8.18
C GLN A 286 -8.22 6.12 8.15
N ASN A 287 -7.09 5.68 8.69
CA ASN A 287 -5.84 6.42 8.69
C ASN A 287 -4.76 5.61 7.97
N PRO A 288 -4.46 5.95 6.70
CA PRO A 288 -3.36 5.33 5.98
C PRO A 288 -2.01 5.52 6.67
N VAL A 289 -1.18 4.49 6.68
CA VAL A 289 0.13 4.53 7.35
C VAL A 289 1.25 4.37 6.32
N LEU A 290 2.31 5.17 6.46
CA LEU A 290 3.53 5.08 5.66
C LEU A 290 4.68 4.57 6.53
N TYR A 291 5.26 3.44 6.14
CA TYR A 291 6.45 2.83 6.73
C TYR A 291 7.65 2.92 5.76
N GLY A 292 8.87 2.79 6.29
CA GLY A 292 10.11 2.79 5.50
C GLY A 292 10.55 4.19 5.05
N ASN A 293 11.19 4.26 3.87
CA ASN A 293 11.84 5.44 3.32
C ASN A 293 10.82 6.51 2.89
N LYS A 294 10.73 7.57 3.69
CA LYS A 294 9.82 8.70 3.46
C LYS A 294 10.34 9.69 2.41
N HIS A 295 11.64 9.66 2.12
CA HIS A 295 12.34 10.71 1.37
C HIS A 295 12.69 10.33 -0.07
N GLN A 296 12.56 9.05 -0.41
CA GLN A 296 12.63 8.55 -1.78
C GLN A 296 11.42 9.00 -2.61
N GLY A 297 11.61 9.17 -3.92
CA GLY A 297 10.50 9.33 -4.86
C GLY A 297 9.62 8.08 -4.91
N PHE A 298 8.33 8.29 -5.19
CA PHE A 298 7.29 7.28 -5.02
C PHE A 298 7.52 6.04 -5.89
N PHE A 299 7.80 6.24 -7.17
CA PHE A 299 8.13 5.17 -8.11
C PHE A 299 9.07 5.67 -9.22
N ASP A 300 9.86 6.68 -8.92
CA ASP A 300 10.96 7.14 -9.76
C ASP A 300 11.96 7.93 -8.91
N LYS A 301 13.10 8.31 -9.49
CA LYS A 301 14.06 9.19 -8.82
C LYS A 301 13.38 10.49 -8.40
N TYR A 302 13.57 10.86 -7.14
CA TYR A 302 13.16 12.18 -6.68
C TYR A 302 14.03 13.24 -7.37
N ILE A 303 13.40 14.06 -8.21
CA ILE A 303 14.03 15.24 -8.79
C ILE A 303 13.54 16.44 -7.98
N PRO A 304 14.42 17.11 -7.22
CA PRO A 304 14.04 18.32 -6.49
C PRO A 304 13.63 19.40 -7.49
N ARG A 305 12.32 19.60 -7.69
CA ARG A 305 11.81 20.84 -8.30
C ARG A 305 11.92 21.94 -7.25
N HIS A 306 12.21 23.17 -7.67
CA HIS A 306 12.48 24.35 -6.83
C HIS A 306 11.75 24.30 -5.48
N LEU A 307 12.53 24.43 -4.38
CA LEU A 307 12.13 24.39 -2.97
C LEU A 307 10.81 25.13 -2.69
N SER A 308 9.69 24.45 -2.88
CA SER A 308 8.41 24.84 -2.35
C SER A 308 8.03 23.78 -1.32
N ALA A 309 8.12 24.13 -0.04
CA ALA A 309 7.56 23.32 1.03
C ALA A 309 6.04 23.38 0.91
N SER A 310 5.45 22.50 0.09
CA SER A 310 4.01 22.38 -0.05
C SER A 310 3.45 21.66 1.18
N THR A 311 2.77 22.39 2.05
CA THR A 311 2.00 21.81 3.16
C THR A 311 0.58 21.59 2.69
N ALA A 312 0.06 20.38 2.87
CA ALA A 312 -1.35 20.10 2.66
C ALA A 312 -2.18 20.95 3.63
N VAL A 313 -2.93 21.92 3.12
CA VAL A 313 -3.86 22.74 3.91
C VAL A 313 -5.26 22.23 3.66
N MET A 314 -6.00 21.95 4.72
CA MET A 314 -7.40 21.58 4.62
C MET A 314 -8.24 22.84 4.71
N SER A 315 -9.01 23.13 3.65
CA SER A 315 -10.00 24.20 3.63
C SER A 315 -11.38 23.61 3.87
N MET A 316 -12.01 24.03 4.97
CA MET A 316 -13.41 23.78 5.28
C MET A 316 -14.16 25.12 5.25
N PRO A 317 -15.49 25.16 5.04
CA PRO A 317 -16.24 26.41 5.09
C PRO A 317 -15.93 27.18 6.39
N GLY A 318 -15.26 28.32 6.26
CA GLY A 318 -14.87 29.19 7.38
C GLY A 318 -13.63 28.79 8.20
N THR A 319 -12.93 27.68 7.91
CA THR A 319 -11.73 27.27 8.67
C THR A 319 -10.64 26.66 7.80
N LEU A 320 -9.37 27.01 8.08
CA LEU A 320 -8.18 26.39 7.49
C LEU A 320 -7.47 25.57 8.56
N ASN A 321 -7.39 24.26 8.38
CA ASN A 321 -6.70 23.35 9.30
C ASN A 321 -5.34 22.95 8.74
N LEU A 322 -4.29 23.24 9.50
CA LEU A 322 -2.91 22.86 9.21
C LEU A 322 -2.48 21.74 10.16
N PRO A 323 -1.90 20.63 9.67
CA PRO A 323 -1.33 19.61 10.55
C PRO A 323 -0.15 20.18 11.35
N LEU A 324 -0.33 20.29 12.67
CA LEU A 324 0.54 21.02 13.60
C LEU A 324 2.03 20.65 13.50
N GLY A 325 2.35 19.37 13.20
CA GLY A 325 3.73 18.88 13.14
C GLY A 325 4.53 19.33 11.91
N LEU A 326 3.89 19.56 10.76
CA LEU A 326 4.57 19.93 9.51
C LEU A 326 4.78 21.45 9.37
N ALA A 327 3.84 22.25 9.88
CA ALA A 327 3.95 23.71 9.84
C ALA A 327 5.09 24.26 10.71
N HIS A 328 5.51 23.51 11.73
CA HIS A 328 6.53 23.93 12.70
C HIS A 328 7.88 23.21 12.54
N GLY A 329 8.05 22.34 11.53
CA GLY A 329 9.30 21.58 11.33
C GLY A 329 9.59 20.57 12.46
N CYS A 330 8.59 20.15 13.22
CA CYS A 330 8.76 19.22 14.33
C CYS A 330 8.88 17.78 13.81
N ASN A 331 10.10 17.23 13.83
CA ASN A 331 10.32 15.78 13.77
C ASN A 331 9.84 15.17 15.10
N PHE A 332 8.84 14.31 15.08
CA PHE A 332 8.30 13.70 16.30
C PHE A 332 9.29 12.68 16.89
N GLY A 333 9.77 13.00 18.09
CA GLY A 333 10.32 12.08 19.08
C GLY A 333 9.74 12.44 20.45
N PHE A 334 8.89 11.55 20.96
CA PHE A 334 8.41 11.34 22.34
C PHE A 334 7.69 12.43 23.18
N ASP A 335 6.66 11.87 23.84
CA ASP A 335 6.02 12.14 25.12
C ASP A 335 5.11 13.35 25.37
N ASN A 336 3.86 12.98 25.69
CA ASN A 336 2.87 13.75 26.41
C ASN A 336 3.47 14.28 27.72
N HIS A 337 3.94 15.51 27.74
CA HIS A 337 3.71 16.45 28.84
C HIS A 337 3.98 17.87 28.35
N SER A 338 3.16 18.80 28.85
CA SER A 338 3.18 20.21 28.49
C SER A 338 4.58 20.83 28.58
N SER A 339 5.03 21.47 27.51
CA SER A 339 6.02 22.53 27.61
C SER A 339 5.90 23.48 26.43
N MET A 340 5.59 24.75 26.76
CA MET A 340 5.66 25.89 25.87
C MET A 340 7.07 26.01 25.27
N CYS A 341 7.19 26.07 23.94
CA CYS A 341 8.45 26.40 23.29
C CYS A 341 8.41 27.85 22.78
N HIS A 342 9.33 28.66 23.30
CA HIS A 342 9.56 30.05 22.92
C HIS A 342 10.18 30.15 21.51
N ILE A 343 9.51 30.93 20.67
CA ILE A 343 10.04 31.78 19.57
C ILE A 343 11.25 31.21 18.81
N CYS A 344 10.99 30.69 17.60
CA CYS A 344 11.93 30.74 16.49
C CYS A 344 11.28 31.48 15.31
N ARG A 345 11.95 32.51 14.81
CA ARG A 345 11.51 33.39 13.73
C ARG A 345 11.20 32.57 12.48
N ALA A 346 9.93 32.56 12.07
CA ALA A 346 9.47 31.89 10.85
C ALA A 346 9.93 32.64 9.58
N PRO A 347 10.26 31.94 8.48
CA PRO A 347 10.28 32.55 7.16
C PRO A 347 8.84 32.94 6.76
N LYS A 348 8.68 34.12 6.15
CA LYS A 348 7.38 34.63 5.69
C LYS A 348 6.76 33.67 4.67
N PHE A 349 5.71 32.94 5.06
CA PHE A 349 4.86 32.21 4.12
C PHE A 349 3.98 33.22 3.38
N LYS A 350 4.12 33.31 2.05
CA LYS A 350 3.15 33.99 1.18
C LYS A 350 2.06 32.97 0.83
N VAL A 351 0.88 33.14 1.43
CA VAL A 351 -0.33 32.43 0.99
C VAL A 351 -0.93 33.27 -0.14
N ALA A 352 -0.83 32.80 -1.38
CA ALA A 352 -1.56 33.38 -2.50
C ALA A 352 -2.96 32.75 -2.52
N LEU A 353 -3.97 33.49 -2.07
CA LEU A 353 -5.38 33.15 -2.30
C LEU A 353 -5.74 33.64 -3.70
N SER A 354 -6.10 32.72 -4.59
CA SER A 354 -6.81 33.06 -5.84
C SER A 354 -8.30 32.95 -5.54
N GLU A 355 -8.97 34.09 -5.45
CA GLU A 355 -10.43 34.14 -5.47
C GLU A 355 -10.91 33.74 -6.88
N ARG A 356 -11.95 32.91 -6.96
CA ARG A 356 -12.81 32.76 -8.14
C ARG A 356 -14.23 33.06 -7.74
#